data_AF-A0A645FQ87-F1
#
_entry.id   AF-A0A645FQ87-F1
#
_cell.length_a   1.000
_cell.length_b   1.000
_cell.length_c   1.000
_cell.angle_alpha   90.00
_cell.angle_beta   90.00
_cell.angle_gamma   90.00
#
_symmetry.space_group_name_H-M   'P 1'
#
loop_
_entity.id
_entity.type
_entity.pdbx_description
1 polymer ?
#
loop_
_entity_poly.entity_id
_entity_poly.type
_entity_poly.pdbx_seq_one_letter_code
_entity_poly.pdbx_strand_id
1 'polypeptide(L)'
;MNAADLLSANGLGMNSMVSEGTTLKIPQSGSWQGERALKSHPTSYTVASGDTLYSIACGFGDADPNTIMAANGLSSATNLTVGQVLQIP
;
A
#
# COMPACT_ATOMS: atom_id res chain seq x y z
N MET A 1 -5.47 -12.20 -7.00
CA MET A 1 -4.77 -11.81 -8.24
C MET A 1 -3.29 -12.09 -8.06
N ASN A 2 -2.74 -13.01 -8.81
CA ASN A 2 -1.28 -13.17 -8.91
C ASN A 2 -0.75 -12.44 -10.15
N ALA A 3 0.57 -12.34 -10.30
CA ALA A 3 1.17 -11.67 -11.47
C ALA A 3 0.81 -12.35 -12.80
N ALA A 4 0.58 -13.66 -12.82
CA ALA A 4 0.24 -14.39 -14.03
C ALA A 4 -1.17 -14.02 -14.55
N ASP A 5 -2.13 -13.81 -13.66
CA ASP A 5 -3.48 -13.34 -14.02
C ASP A 5 -3.41 -11.99 -14.75
N LEU A 6 -2.62 -11.06 -14.21
CA LEU A 6 -2.39 -9.75 -14.83
C LEU A 6 -1.74 -9.89 -16.21
N LEU A 7 -0.67 -10.66 -16.33
CA LEU A 7 0.03 -10.85 -17.59
C LEU A 7 -0.88 -11.48 -18.66
N SER A 8 -1.64 -12.52 -18.31
CA SER A 8 -2.57 -13.19 -19.23
C SER A 8 -3.70 -12.27 -19.72
N ALA A 9 -4.28 -11.45 -18.83
CA ALA A 9 -5.31 -10.48 -19.18
C ALA A 9 -4.81 -9.39 -20.16
N ASN A 10 -3.49 -9.23 -20.26
CA ASN A 10 -2.83 -8.24 -21.09
C ASN A 10 -2.05 -8.84 -22.27
N GLY A 11 -2.13 -10.16 -22.49
CA GLY A 11 -1.36 -10.84 -23.54
C GLY A 11 0.16 -10.72 -23.37
N LEU A 12 0.62 -10.48 -22.14
CA LEU A 12 2.03 -10.32 -21.79
C LEU A 12 2.61 -11.64 -21.28
N GLY A 13 3.90 -11.85 -21.54
CA GLY A 13 4.70 -12.89 -20.92
C GLY A 13 5.47 -12.37 -19.71
N MET A 14 6.07 -13.27 -18.94
CA MET A 14 6.80 -12.92 -17.70
C MET A 14 8.05 -12.04 -17.95
N ASN A 15 8.59 -12.10 -19.17
CA ASN A 15 9.73 -11.30 -19.62
C ASN A 15 9.32 -10.15 -20.55
N SER A 16 8.02 -9.87 -20.69
CA SER A 16 7.55 -8.76 -21.51
C SER A 16 7.97 -7.44 -20.89
N MET A 17 8.58 -6.58 -21.70
CA MET A 17 8.83 -5.19 -21.32
C MET A 17 7.61 -4.35 -21.66
N VAL A 18 7.11 -3.59 -20.69
CA VAL A 18 6.09 -2.58 -20.91
C VAL A 18 6.74 -1.22 -21.12
N SER A 19 6.19 -0.41 -22.01
CA SER A 19 6.66 0.95 -22.26
C SER A 19 5.79 1.97 -21.54
N GLU A 20 6.31 3.17 -21.33
CA GLU A 20 5.52 4.30 -20.83
C GLU A 20 4.26 4.49 -21.68
N GLY A 21 3.13 4.78 -21.03
CA GLY A 21 1.82 4.88 -21.70
C GLY A 21 1.11 3.55 -21.96
N THR A 22 1.72 2.40 -21.65
CA THR A 22 1.03 1.10 -21.73
C THR A 22 -0.15 1.06 -20.77
N THR A 23 -1.36 0.88 -21.29
CA THR A 23 -2.57 0.72 -20.49
C THR A 23 -2.78 -0.76 -20.18
N LEU A 24 -2.75 -1.12 -18.89
CA LEU A 24 -2.99 -2.49 -18.43
C LEU A 24 -4.47 -2.69 -18.04
N LYS A 25 -5.06 -3.77 -18.52
CA LYS A 25 -6.33 -4.30 -18.01
C LYS A 25 -6.06 -4.98 -16.68
N ILE A 26 -6.65 -4.47 -15.61
CA ILE A 26 -6.55 -5.06 -14.27
C ILE A 26 -7.67 -6.09 -14.11
N PRO A 27 -7.38 -7.41 -14.14
CA PRO A 27 -8.41 -8.43 -14.04
C PRO A 27 -9.07 -8.41 -12.65
N GLN A 28 -10.37 -8.15 -12.60
CA GLN A 28 -11.14 -8.17 -11.34
C GLN A 28 -11.47 -9.59 -10.87
N SER A 29 -11.24 -10.58 -11.74
CA SER A 29 -11.43 -12.00 -11.46
C SER A 29 -10.09 -12.64 -11.16
N GLY A 30 -9.74 -12.78 -9.88
CA GLY A 30 -8.56 -13.53 -9.49
C GLY A 30 -8.61 -13.89 -8.02
N SER A 31 -8.76 -15.17 -7.71
CA SER A 31 -8.69 -15.69 -6.34
C SER A 31 -7.23 -15.63 -5.87
N TRP A 32 -6.91 -14.75 -4.92
CA TRP A 32 -5.63 -14.83 -4.22
C TRP A 32 -5.67 -16.08 -3.34
N GLN A 33 -4.86 -17.08 -3.65
CA GLN A 33 -4.73 -18.31 -2.86
C GLN A 33 -3.85 -17.99 -1.65
N GLY A 34 -4.46 -17.44 -0.61
CA GLY A 34 -3.86 -17.00 0.64
C GLY A 34 -4.75 -15.99 1.34
N GLU A 35 -4.71 -15.93 2.67
CA GLU A 35 -5.27 -14.76 3.37
C GLU A 35 -4.59 -13.52 2.78
N ARG A 36 -5.36 -12.47 2.48
CA ARG A 36 -4.73 -11.16 2.25
C ARG A 36 -3.83 -10.92 3.46
N ALA A 37 -2.55 -10.61 3.25
CA ALA A 37 -1.64 -10.26 4.33
C ALA A 37 -2.02 -8.88 4.89
N LEU A 38 -3.24 -8.75 5.38
CA LEU A 38 -3.64 -7.73 6.32
C LEU A 38 -2.88 -8.05 7.59
N LYS A 39 -1.74 -7.41 7.76
CA LYS A 39 -1.15 -7.42 9.08
C LYS A 39 -2.08 -6.58 9.93
N SER A 40 -2.64 -7.18 10.97
CA SER A 40 -3.36 -6.40 11.97
C SER A 40 -2.46 -5.24 12.40
N HIS A 41 -2.90 -4.03 12.13
CA HIS A 41 -2.21 -2.85 12.61
C HIS A 41 -2.68 -2.52 14.02
N PRO A 42 -1.81 -1.93 14.84
CA PRO A 42 -2.24 -1.38 16.11
C PRO A 42 -3.16 -0.17 15.85
N THR A 43 -4.06 0.13 16.79
CA THR A 43 -4.86 1.36 16.75
C THR A 43 -3.97 2.62 16.80
N SER A 44 -2.78 2.51 17.40
CA SER A 44 -1.82 3.60 17.50
C SER A 44 -0.38 3.17 17.19
N TYR A 45 0.40 4.05 16.58
CA TYR A 45 1.80 3.84 16.25
C TYR A 45 2.67 5.02 16.68
N THR A 46 3.80 4.76 17.32
CA THR A 46 4.77 5.80 17.69
C THR A 46 5.83 5.91 16.59
N VAL A 47 5.92 7.07 15.96
CA VAL A 47 6.85 7.36 14.86
C VAL A 47 8.29 7.15 15.32
N ALA A 48 9.04 6.32 14.60
CA ALA A 48 10.46 6.08 14.80
C ALA A 48 11.31 6.93 13.85
N SER A 49 12.61 6.99 14.12
CA SER A 49 13.56 7.68 13.23
C SER A 49 13.62 7.00 11.87
N GLY A 50 13.44 7.77 10.81
CA GLY A 50 13.44 7.29 9.42
C GLY A 50 12.06 6.89 8.89
N ASP A 51 11.01 6.96 9.71
CA ASP A 51 9.66 6.69 9.25
C ASP A 51 9.12 7.80 8.34
N THR A 52 8.32 7.35 7.38
CA THR A 52 7.44 8.18 6.56
C THR A 52 6.02 7.65 6.71
N LEU A 53 5.03 8.48 6.38
CA LEU A 53 3.63 8.05 6.46
C LEU A 53 3.37 6.84 5.55
N TYR A 54 4.04 6.82 4.39
CA TYR A 54 3.99 5.72 3.44
C TYR A 54 4.66 4.45 3.98
N SER A 55 5.85 4.54 4.59
CA SER A 55 6.52 3.34 5.12
C SER A 55 5.75 2.73 6.28
N ILE A 56 5.15 3.56 7.14
CA ILE A 56 4.27 3.11 8.22
C ILE A 56 3.04 2.38 7.64
N ALA A 57 2.32 3.01 6.72
CA ALA A 57 1.11 2.45 6.14
C ALA A 57 1.36 1.13 5.37
N CYS A 58 2.39 1.12 4.52
CA CYS A 58 2.84 -0.08 3.80
C CYS A 58 3.30 -1.20 4.74
N GLY A 59 3.81 -0.86 5.93
CA GLY A 59 4.20 -1.84 6.95
C GLY A 59 3.04 -2.74 7.39
N PHE A 60 1.80 -2.24 7.29
CA PHE A 60 0.57 -2.93 7.68
C PHE A 60 -0.21 -3.53 6.51
N GLY A 61 0.01 -3.03 5.29
CA GLY A 61 -0.43 -3.66 4.05
C GLY A 61 -1.78 -3.17 3.51
N ASP A 62 -2.66 -2.65 4.36
CA ASP A 62 -3.96 -2.07 3.96
C ASP A 62 -4.28 -0.69 4.51
N ALA A 63 -3.41 -0.14 5.37
CA ALA A 63 -3.58 1.24 5.82
C ALA A 63 -3.34 2.22 4.66
N ASP A 64 -4.23 3.20 4.50
CA ASP A 64 -4.07 4.31 3.56
C ASP A 64 -3.36 5.48 4.27
N PRO A 65 -2.19 5.94 3.78
CA PRO A 65 -1.52 7.13 4.30
C PRO A 65 -2.46 8.33 4.46
N ASN A 66 -3.37 8.58 3.51
CA ASN A 66 -4.28 9.72 3.57
C ASN A 66 -5.29 9.59 4.72
N THR A 67 -5.76 8.37 4.98
CA THR A 67 -6.68 8.09 6.10
C THR A 67 -5.98 8.28 7.44
N ILE A 68 -4.72 7.83 7.56
CA ILE A 68 -3.89 8.11 8.74
C ILE A 68 -3.71 9.63 8.90
N MET A 69 -3.38 10.34 7.82
CA MET A 69 -3.20 11.79 7.83
C MET A 69 -4.44 12.52 8.35
N ALA A 70 -5.61 12.18 7.80
CA ALA A 70 -6.89 12.77 8.18
C ALA A 70 -7.26 12.47 9.64
N ALA A 71 -7.04 11.23 10.10
CA ALA A 71 -7.30 10.83 11.47
C ALA A 71 -6.40 11.56 12.49
N ASN A 72 -5.22 12.02 12.07
CA ASN A 72 -4.25 12.69 12.92
C ASN A 72 -4.15 14.21 12.67
N GLY A 73 -5.01 14.78 11.84
CA GLY A 73 -5.02 16.23 11.55
C GLY A 73 -3.75 16.72 10.85
N LEU A 74 -3.07 15.85 10.11
CA LEU A 74 -1.83 16.18 9.40
C LEU A 74 -2.14 16.85 8.06
N SER A 75 -1.57 18.03 7.85
CA SER A 75 -1.71 18.79 6.59
C SER A 75 -0.81 18.29 5.47
N SER A 76 0.23 17.52 5.81
CA SER A 76 1.17 16.91 4.86
C SER A 76 1.75 15.62 5.42
N ALA A 77 2.02 14.66 4.54
CA ALA A 77 2.67 13.39 4.87
C ALA A 77 4.12 13.56 5.34
N THR A 78 4.72 14.74 5.11
CA THR A 78 6.07 15.09 5.57
C THR A 78 6.10 15.60 7.00
N ASN A 79 4.96 15.91 7.61
CA ASN A 79 4.89 16.54 8.93
C ASN A 79 4.88 15.51 10.06
N LEU A 80 5.78 14.52 9.98
CA LEU A 80 5.96 13.49 11.00
C LEU A 80 7.11 13.86 11.92
N THR A 81 6.90 13.74 13.22
CA THR A 81 7.93 13.97 14.24
C THR A 81 8.23 12.66 14.96
N VAL A 82 9.51 12.34 15.17
CA VAL A 82 9.90 11.16 15.95
C VAL A 82 9.31 11.25 17.36
N GLY A 83 8.71 10.14 17.82
CA GLY A 83 7.98 10.06 19.09
C GLY A 83 6.52 10.51 19.03
N GLN A 84 6.06 11.04 17.89
CA GLN A 84 4.65 11.35 17.67
C GLN A 84 3.82 10.06 17.66
N VAL A 85 2.68 10.07 18.35
CA VAL A 85 1.73 8.95 18.31
C VAL A 85 0.69 9.25 17.23
N LEU A 86 0.56 8.34 16.28
CA LEU A 86 -0.45 8.36 15.23
C LEU A 86 -1.56 7.37 15.55
N GLN A 87 -2.80 7.73 15.28
CA GLN A 87 -3.92 6.80 15.11
C GLN A 87 -3.81 6.13 13.73
N ILE A 88 -3.93 4.81 13.67
CA ILE A 88 -3.93 4.03 12.42
C ILE A 88 -5.32 3.40 12.27
N PRO A 89 -6.22 4.04 11.48
CA PRO A 89 -7.59 3.56 11.27
C PRO A 89 -7.68 2.29 10.46
#